data_AF-V6K853-F1
#
_entry.id   AF-V6K853-F1
#
_cell.length_a   1.000
_cell.length_b   1.000
_cell.length_c   1.000
_cell.angle_alpha   90.00
_cell.angle_beta   90.00
_cell.angle_gamma   90.00
#
_symmetry.space_group_name_H-M   'P 1'
#
loop_
_entity.id
_entity.type
_entity.pdbx_description
1 polymer ?
#
loop_
_entity_poly.entity_id
_entity_poly.type
_entity_poly.pdbx_seq_one_letter_code
_entity_poly.pdbx_strand_id
1 'polypeptide(L)'
;MGTALRQYRQAAKLDQPQAAEVIASSQARISRVESGHATPRVIEVRLLLDAYDVTDPEVRAKLEDLAKHSKNRGWWLEHAEHLRPDYVDHIALEDDATYIREWQPVMVPGLLQTQAYAEAVIADGPHCIDPERVAELVKVRVGRQAKIEEGGASYTAILWEAVVAHPLVSVEIHRE
;
A
#
# COMPACT_ATOMS: atom_id res chain seq x y z
N MET A 1 3.98 -8.62 -10.74
CA MET A 1 5.40 -8.74 -11.15
C MET A 1 5.84 -10.19 -11.31
N GLY A 2 5.77 -11.05 -10.28
CA GLY A 2 6.25 -12.43 -10.34
C GLY A 2 5.74 -13.25 -11.52
N THR A 3 4.43 -13.21 -11.79
CA THR A 3 3.82 -13.88 -12.96
C THR A 3 4.41 -13.40 -14.29
N ALA A 4 4.67 -12.10 -14.44
CA ALA A 4 5.26 -11.55 -15.66
C ALA A 4 6.71 -12.03 -15.85
N LEU A 5 7.53 -12.00 -14.80
CA LEU A 5 8.91 -12.53 -14.84
C LEU A 5 8.93 -14.01 -15.24
N ARG A 6 8.00 -14.82 -14.71
CA ARG A 6 7.85 -16.23 -15.11
C ARG A 6 7.52 -16.38 -16.60
N GLN A 7 6.60 -15.57 -17.12
CA GLN A 7 6.21 -15.59 -18.52
C GLN A 7 7.39 -15.25 -19.43
N TYR A 8 8.15 -14.18 -19.12
CA TYR A 8 9.32 -13.79 -19.91
C TYR A 8 10.44 -14.85 -19.85
N ARG A 9 10.69 -15.44 -18.68
CA ARG A 9 11.65 -16.55 -18.57
C ARG A 9 11.29 -17.72 -19.47
N GLN A 10 10.02 -18.12 -19.45
CA GLN A 10 9.53 -19.22 -20.28
C GLN A 10 9.60 -18.90 -21.78
N ALA A 11 9.30 -17.66 -22.16
CA ALA A 11 9.44 -17.19 -23.55
C ALA A 11 10.90 -17.22 -24.03
N ALA A 12 11.85 -16.87 -23.15
CA ALA A 12 13.28 -16.98 -23.37
C ALA A 12 13.82 -18.43 -23.28
N LYS A 13 12.95 -19.41 -23.01
CA LYS A 13 13.28 -20.85 -22.88
C LYS A 13 14.33 -21.14 -21.80
N LEU A 14 14.40 -20.31 -20.76
CA LEU A 14 15.27 -20.54 -19.61
C LEU A 14 14.52 -21.29 -18.51
N ASP A 15 15.21 -22.17 -17.79
CA ASP A 15 14.69 -22.78 -16.57
C ASP A 15 15.01 -21.92 -15.31
N GLN A 16 14.42 -22.28 -14.18
CA GLN A 16 14.63 -21.53 -12.93
C GLN A 16 16.09 -21.59 -12.43
N PRO A 17 16.83 -22.72 -12.53
CA PRO A 17 18.27 -22.76 -12.26
C PRO A 17 19.09 -21.75 -13.10
N GLN A 18 18.89 -21.71 -14.42
CA GLN A 18 19.58 -20.77 -15.31
C GLN A 18 19.28 -19.31 -14.95
N ALA A 19 18.01 -19.00 -14.66
CA ALA A 19 17.64 -17.67 -14.17
C ALA A 19 18.28 -17.34 -12.81
N ALA A 20 18.50 -18.34 -11.95
CA ALA A 20 19.14 -18.13 -10.66
C ALA A 20 20.63 -17.79 -10.82
N GLU A 21 21.31 -18.38 -11.80
CA GLU A 21 22.71 -18.06 -12.13
C GLU A 21 22.88 -16.60 -12.56
N VAL A 22 21.96 -16.07 -13.38
CA VAL A 22 21.96 -14.67 -13.86
C VAL A 22 22.05 -13.66 -12.72
N ILE A 23 21.41 -13.94 -11.58
CA ILE A 23 21.39 -13.06 -10.41
C ILE A 23 22.20 -13.59 -9.22
N ALA A 24 23.09 -14.56 -9.46
CA ALA A 24 23.93 -15.21 -8.45
C ALA A 24 23.11 -15.67 -7.22
N SER A 25 22.03 -16.42 -7.45
CA SER A 25 21.08 -16.83 -6.43
C SER A 25 20.68 -18.30 -6.53
N SER A 26 19.70 -18.72 -5.73
CA SER A 26 19.20 -20.11 -5.74
C SER A 26 17.93 -20.26 -6.57
N GLN A 27 17.71 -21.44 -7.16
CA GLN A 27 16.45 -21.80 -7.82
C GLN A 27 15.24 -21.53 -6.92
N ALA A 28 15.35 -21.87 -5.63
CA ALA A 28 14.28 -21.63 -4.66
C ALA A 28 13.94 -20.14 -4.50
N ARG A 29 14.92 -19.25 -4.67
CA ARG A 29 14.68 -17.80 -4.66
C ARG A 29 13.95 -17.34 -5.92
N ILE A 30 14.34 -17.82 -7.11
CA ILE A 30 13.59 -17.55 -8.35
C ILE A 30 12.13 -18.01 -8.23
N SER A 31 11.90 -19.22 -7.74
CA SER A 31 10.54 -19.75 -7.53
C SER A 31 9.70 -18.87 -6.59
N ARG A 32 10.28 -18.37 -5.48
CA ARG A 32 9.60 -17.43 -4.59
C ARG A 32 9.32 -16.08 -5.22
N VAL A 33 10.25 -15.55 -6.03
CA VAL A 33 10.03 -14.30 -6.78
C VAL A 33 8.89 -14.45 -7.79
N GLU A 34 8.89 -15.54 -8.56
CA GLU A 34 7.86 -15.81 -9.56
C GLU A 34 6.47 -16.03 -8.96
N SER A 35 6.41 -16.58 -7.75
CA SER A 35 5.16 -16.79 -7.00
C SER A 35 4.75 -15.59 -6.12
N GLY A 36 5.53 -14.50 -6.10
CA GLY A 36 5.24 -13.30 -5.31
C GLY A 36 5.61 -13.38 -3.83
N HIS A 37 6.24 -14.45 -3.36
CA HIS A 37 6.68 -14.64 -1.96
C HIS A 37 8.05 -14.03 -1.65
N ALA A 38 8.73 -13.45 -2.64
CA ALA A 38 9.99 -12.73 -2.44
C ALA A 38 10.10 -11.55 -3.39
N THR A 39 10.55 -10.41 -2.87
CA THR A 39 10.79 -9.23 -3.69
C THR A 39 12.23 -9.22 -4.24
N PRO A 40 12.43 -9.22 -5.58
CA PRO A 40 13.74 -9.01 -6.19
C PRO A 40 14.19 -7.55 -6.04
N ARG A 41 15.50 -7.33 -5.99
CA ARG A 41 16.08 -5.98 -6.10
C ARG A 41 15.89 -5.45 -7.52
N VAL A 42 15.78 -4.14 -7.69
CA VAL A 42 15.69 -3.50 -9.03
C VAL A 42 16.81 -3.97 -9.97
N ILE A 43 18.04 -4.09 -9.46
CA ILE A 43 19.18 -4.59 -10.25
C ILE A 43 19.00 -6.05 -10.70
N GLU A 44 18.37 -6.89 -9.88
CA GLU A 44 18.09 -8.29 -10.25
C GLU A 44 16.99 -8.36 -11.30
N VAL A 45 15.98 -7.49 -11.22
CA VAL A 45 14.96 -7.37 -12.27
C VAL A 45 15.59 -6.97 -13.59
N ARG A 46 16.49 -5.97 -13.60
CA ARG A 46 17.23 -5.58 -14.82
C ARG A 46 17.99 -6.75 -15.44
N LEU A 47 18.79 -7.45 -14.65
CA LEU A 47 19.58 -8.60 -15.12
C LEU A 47 18.70 -9.72 -15.67
N LEU A 48 17.57 -10.02 -15.01
CA LEU A 48 16.64 -11.02 -15.50
C LEU A 48 15.97 -10.59 -16.81
N LEU A 49 15.56 -9.32 -16.93
CA LEU A 49 14.97 -8.80 -18.15
C LEU A 49 15.95 -8.80 -19.33
N ASP A 50 17.22 -8.53 -19.07
CA ASP A 50 18.29 -8.68 -20.07
C ASP A 50 18.46 -10.14 -20.50
N ALA A 51 18.51 -11.07 -19.55
CA ALA A 51 18.63 -12.50 -19.84
C ALA A 51 17.38 -13.07 -20.54
N TYR A 52 16.22 -12.44 -20.36
CA TYR A 52 14.96 -12.84 -20.98
C TYR A 52 14.68 -12.14 -22.31
N ASP A 53 15.63 -11.34 -22.80
CA ASP A 53 15.53 -10.58 -24.06
C ASP A 53 14.32 -9.62 -24.11
N VAL A 54 13.95 -9.05 -22.95
CA VAL A 54 12.87 -8.05 -22.86
C VAL A 54 13.44 -6.67 -23.20
N THR A 55 13.13 -6.18 -24.40
CA THR A 55 13.65 -4.91 -24.93
C THR A 55 12.68 -3.74 -24.87
N ASP A 56 11.39 -4.00 -24.63
CA ASP A 56 10.36 -2.95 -24.53
C ASP A 56 10.61 -2.04 -23.31
N PRO A 57 10.92 -0.74 -23.52
CA PRO A 57 11.26 0.17 -22.44
C PRO A 57 10.09 0.42 -21.46
N GLU A 58 8.84 0.38 -21.92
CA GLU A 58 7.68 0.60 -21.03
C GLU A 58 7.50 -0.59 -20.08
N VAL A 59 7.63 -1.81 -20.59
CA VAL A 59 7.57 -3.03 -19.79
C VAL A 59 8.69 -3.05 -18.75
N ARG A 60 9.91 -2.71 -19.17
CA ARG A 60 11.09 -2.67 -18.28
C ARG A 60 10.88 -1.65 -17.17
N ALA A 61 10.50 -0.42 -17.52
CA ALA A 61 10.24 0.64 -16.55
C ALA A 61 9.17 0.21 -15.52
N LYS A 62 8.07 -0.40 -15.98
CA LYS A 62 7.00 -0.89 -15.11
C LYS A 62 7.47 -1.98 -14.14
N LEU A 63 8.25 -2.96 -14.59
CA LEU A 63 8.72 -4.04 -13.73
C LEU A 63 9.80 -3.58 -12.74
N GLU A 64 10.66 -2.66 -13.16
CA GLU A 64 11.63 -2.00 -12.26
C GLU A 64 10.94 -1.17 -11.19
N ASP A 65 9.89 -0.43 -11.56
CA ASP A 65 9.10 0.36 -10.63
C ASP A 65 8.40 -0.52 -9.58
N LEU A 66 7.79 -1.62 -10.03
CA LEU A 66 7.22 -2.62 -9.12
C LEU A 66 8.28 -3.21 -8.19
N ALA A 67 9.50 -3.48 -8.65
CA ALA A 67 10.60 -3.97 -7.81
C ALA A 67 11.09 -2.93 -6.79
N LYS A 68 11.06 -1.65 -7.17
CA LYS A 68 11.43 -0.53 -6.31
C LYS A 68 10.44 -0.36 -5.16
N HIS A 69 9.14 -0.44 -5.46
CA HIS A 69 8.08 -0.20 -4.48
C HIS A 69 7.69 -1.46 -3.69
N SER A 70 7.95 -2.67 -4.19
CA SER A 70 7.62 -3.93 -3.48
C SER A 70 8.52 -4.26 -2.28
N LYS A 71 9.56 -3.47 -2.01
CA LYS A 71 10.37 -3.55 -0.78
C LYS A 71 9.92 -2.58 0.31
N ASN A 72 8.96 -1.72 0.02
CA ASN A 72 8.33 -0.93 1.07
C ASN A 72 7.50 -1.91 1.90
N ARG A 73 8.14 -2.48 2.93
CA ARG A 73 7.42 -3.08 4.05
C ARG A 73 6.49 -1.96 4.48
N GLY A 74 5.19 -2.11 4.24
CA GLY A 74 4.23 -1.03 4.34
C GLY A 74 4.49 -0.22 5.61
N TRP A 75 4.60 1.11 5.48
CA TRP A 75 5.02 1.98 6.58
C TRP A 75 4.18 1.76 7.85
N TRP A 76 2.92 1.36 7.69
CA TRP A 76 1.99 1.02 8.77
C TRP A 76 2.41 -0.21 9.60
N LEU A 77 3.31 -1.06 9.08
CA LEU A 77 3.83 -2.22 9.79
C LEU A 77 4.74 -1.83 10.97
N GLU A 78 5.32 -0.64 10.94
CA GLU A 78 6.03 -0.06 12.10
C GLU A 78 5.07 0.21 13.26
N HIS A 79 3.78 0.37 12.97
CA HIS A 79 2.71 0.54 13.94
C HIS A 79 1.84 -0.72 14.09
N ALA A 80 2.23 -1.89 13.57
CA ALA A 80 1.35 -3.06 13.55
C ALA A 80 0.99 -3.60 14.95
N GLU A 81 1.92 -3.53 15.92
CA GLU A 81 1.63 -3.87 17.34
C GLU A 81 0.52 -2.99 17.91
N HIS A 82 0.36 -1.84 17.29
CA HIS A 82 -0.55 -0.79 17.65
C HIS A 82 -1.85 -0.79 16.83
N LEU A 83 -2.13 -1.83 16.03
CA LEU A 83 -3.33 -1.86 15.21
C LEU A 83 -4.08 -3.18 15.38
N ARG A 84 -5.39 -3.14 15.15
CA ARG A 84 -6.17 -4.37 15.02
C ARG A 84 -5.74 -5.09 13.73
N PRO A 85 -5.59 -6.42 13.71
CA PRO A 85 -5.12 -7.14 12.53
C PRO A 85 -5.91 -6.85 11.24
N ASP A 86 -7.24 -6.77 11.35
CA ASP A 86 -8.12 -6.42 10.22
C ASP A 86 -7.89 -5.02 9.67
N TYR A 87 -7.43 -4.08 10.52
CA TYR A 87 -7.09 -2.74 10.09
C TYR A 87 -5.72 -2.70 9.39
N VAL A 88 -4.76 -3.53 9.81
CA VAL A 88 -3.49 -3.72 9.08
C VAL A 88 -3.75 -4.26 7.68
N ASP A 89 -4.61 -5.27 7.57
CA ASP A 89 -5.01 -5.84 6.27
C ASP A 89 -5.74 -4.83 5.39
N HIS A 90 -6.62 -4.01 5.99
CA HIS A 90 -7.31 -2.93 5.27
C HIS A 90 -6.33 -1.89 4.69
N ILE A 91 -5.34 -1.45 5.48
CA ILE A 91 -4.33 -0.48 4.99
C ILE A 91 -3.48 -1.10 3.88
N ALA A 92 -3.15 -2.39 3.96
CA ALA A 92 -2.44 -3.07 2.88
C ALA A 92 -3.25 -3.10 1.57
N LEU A 93 -4.55 -3.40 1.65
CA LEU A 93 -5.44 -3.36 0.48
C LEU A 93 -5.60 -1.94 -0.08
N GLU A 94 -5.65 -0.93 0.79
CA GLU A 94 -5.70 0.47 0.42
C GLU A 94 -4.41 0.92 -0.30
N ASP A 95 -3.24 0.51 0.19
CA ASP A 95 -1.94 0.81 -0.42
C ASP A 95 -1.78 0.15 -1.80
N ASP A 96 -2.30 -1.07 -1.98
CA ASP A 96 -2.29 -1.76 -3.28
C ASP A 96 -3.33 -1.21 -4.27
N ALA A 97 -4.30 -0.43 -3.81
CA ALA A 97 -5.40 0.04 -4.66
C ALA A 97 -4.93 1.12 -5.65
N THR A 98 -5.49 1.09 -6.86
CA THR A 98 -5.37 2.15 -7.87
C THR A 98 -6.63 3.02 -7.96
N TYR A 99 -7.74 2.53 -7.43
CA TYR A 99 -9.01 3.22 -7.29
C TYR A 99 -9.67 2.84 -5.96
N ILE A 100 -10.11 3.84 -5.21
CA ILE A 100 -10.78 3.68 -3.92
C ILE A 100 -12.12 4.42 -3.99
N ARG A 101 -13.19 3.71 -3.64
CA ARG A 101 -14.53 4.27 -3.52
C ARG A 101 -15.10 3.95 -2.15
N GLU A 102 -15.47 4.98 -1.42
CA GLU A 102 -15.89 4.85 -0.03
C GLU A 102 -17.26 5.51 0.18
N TRP A 103 -18.12 4.85 0.93
CA TRP A 103 -19.40 5.39 1.40
C TRP A 103 -19.29 5.65 2.91
N GLN A 104 -19.54 6.89 3.32
CA GLN A 104 -19.46 7.29 4.72
C GLN A 104 -20.78 7.91 5.20
N PRO A 105 -21.54 7.19 6.05
CA PRO A 105 -22.82 7.68 6.57
C PRO A 105 -22.70 8.50 7.86
N VAL A 106 -21.59 8.41 8.61
CA VAL A 106 -21.53 8.98 9.99
C VAL A 106 -20.47 10.06 10.16
N MET A 107 -19.37 10.00 9.41
CA MET A 107 -18.23 10.90 9.62
C MET A 107 -17.49 11.17 8.30
N VAL A 108 -16.67 12.21 8.27
CA VAL A 108 -15.74 12.45 7.16
C VAL A 108 -14.84 11.22 6.97
N PRO A 109 -14.62 10.73 5.73
CA PRO A 109 -13.78 9.56 5.46
C PRO A 109 -12.38 9.73 6.00
N GLY A 110 -11.79 8.65 6.52
CA GLY A 110 -10.50 8.71 7.22
C GLY A 110 -9.35 9.29 6.38
N LEU A 111 -9.39 9.10 5.06
CA LEU A 111 -8.40 9.67 4.13
C LEU A 111 -8.58 11.17 3.86
N LEU A 112 -9.69 11.76 4.31
CA LEU A 112 -10.02 13.18 4.15
C LEU A 112 -10.07 13.94 5.48
N GLN A 113 -9.72 13.29 6.60
CA GLN A 113 -9.79 13.91 7.92
C GLN A 113 -8.57 14.78 8.19
N THR A 114 -8.74 15.96 8.79
CA THR A 114 -7.61 16.69 9.37
C THR A 114 -7.05 15.93 10.58
N GLN A 115 -5.85 16.28 11.03
CA GLN A 115 -5.28 15.71 12.25
C GLN A 115 -6.20 15.93 13.46
N ALA A 116 -6.77 17.14 13.60
CA ALA A 116 -7.69 17.48 14.68
C ALA A 116 -8.99 16.66 14.62
N TYR A 117 -9.53 16.44 13.42
CA TYR A 117 -10.71 15.60 13.22
C TYR A 117 -10.42 14.14 13.60
N ALA A 118 -9.30 13.60 13.14
CA ALA A 118 -8.88 12.23 13.44
C ALA A 118 -8.71 12.01 14.95
N GLU A 119 -8.06 12.96 15.63
CA GLU A 119 -7.85 12.92 17.08
C GLU A 119 -9.18 12.93 17.83
N ALA A 120 -10.10 13.85 17.50
CA ALA A 120 -11.41 13.93 18.13
C ALA A 120 -12.21 12.63 17.96
N VAL A 121 -12.26 12.05 16.75
CA VAL A 121 -12.99 10.79 16.51
C VAL A 121 -12.36 9.60 17.23
N ILE A 122 -11.04 9.53 17.32
CA ILE A 122 -10.35 8.41 17.97
C ILE A 122 -10.48 8.52 19.50
N ALA A 123 -10.36 9.73 20.06
CA ALA A 123 -10.43 9.98 21.49
C ALA A 123 -11.86 9.86 22.04
N ASP A 124 -12.85 10.39 21.32
CA ASP A 124 -14.27 10.43 21.76
C ASP A 124 -15.05 9.16 21.38
N GLY A 125 -14.34 8.10 20.97
CA GLY A 125 -14.93 6.81 20.67
C GLY A 125 -15.60 6.14 21.88
N PRO A 126 -16.41 5.08 21.66
CA PRO A 126 -17.13 4.39 22.73
C PRO A 126 -16.22 3.64 23.73
N HIS A 127 -14.92 3.57 23.44
CA HIS A 127 -13.92 2.94 24.29
C HIS A 127 -12.96 4.01 24.78
N CYS A 128 -12.67 4.02 26.08
CA CYS A 128 -11.58 4.84 26.61
C CYS A 128 -10.26 4.29 26.06
N ILE A 129 -9.60 5.10 25.23
CA ILE A 129 -8.29 4.81 24.67
C ILE A 129 -7.26 5.68 25.41
N ASP A 130 -6.12 5.09 25.76
CA ASP A 130 -5.02 5.84 26.39
C ASP A 130 -4.54 6.99 25.47
N PRO A 131 -4.23 8.20 25.99
CA PRO A 131 -3.78 9.30 25.14
C PRO A 131 -2.55 9.01 24.28
N GLU A 132 -1.56 8.24 24.78
CA GLU A 132 -0.40 7.84 23.98
C GLU A 132 -0.82 6.94 22.82
N ARG A 133 -1.83 6.10 23.08
CA ARG A 133 -2.44 5.23 22.09
C ARG A 133 -3.20 6.02 21.02
N VAL A 134 -3.92 7.07 21.40
CA VAL A 134 -4.61 7.97 20.45
C VAL A 134 -3.59 8.58 19.49
N ALA A 135 -2.48 9.11 20.00
CA ALA A 135 -1.45 9.73 19.18
C ALA A 135 -0.87 8.78 18.11
N GLU A 136 -0.60 7.52 18.45
CA GLU A 136 -0.14 6.51 17.48
C GLU A 136 -1.18 6.20 16.40
N LEU A 137 -2.47 6.10 16.77
CA LEU A 137 -3.55 5.87 15.80
C LEU A 137 -3.75 7.06 14.87
N VAL A 138 -3.57 8.29 15.38
CA VAL A 138 -3.63 9.51 14.57
C VAL A 138 -2.47 9.56 13.56
N LYS A 139 -1.25 9.19 13.96
CA LYS A 139 -0.11 9.08 13.02
C LYS A 139 -0.44 8.12 11.87
N VAL A 140 -1.02 6.97 12.18
CA VAL A 140 -1.47 6.01 11.15
C VAL A 140 -2.60 6.60 10.30
N ARG A 141 -3.55 7.34 10.88
CA ARG A 141 -4.62 7.99 10.10
C ARG A 141 -4.06 8.98 9.08
N VAL A 142 -3.11 9.82 9.49
CA VAL A 142 -2.48 10.83 8.63
C VAL A 142 -1.58 10.17 7.59
N GLY A 143 -0.77 9.17 7.97
CA GLY A 143 0.12 8.48 7.04
C GLY A 143 -0.61 7.82 5.86
N ARG A 144 -1.86 7.39 6.05
CA ARG A 144 -2.69 6.84 4.96
C ARG A 144 -3.04 7.87 3.87
N GLN A 145 -3.07 9.16 4.19
CA GLN A 145 -3.46 10.20 3.23
C GLN A 145 -2.43 10.38 2.10
N ALA A 146 -1.16 10.08 2.37
CA ALA A 146 -0.10 10.11 1.36
C ALA A 146 -0.48 9.30 0.10
N LYS A 147 -1.25 8.22 0.26
CA LYS A 147 -1.73 7.39 -0.87
C LYS A 147 -2.51 8.18 -1.91
N ILE A 148 -3.35 9.13 -1.48
CA ILE A 148 -4.14 9.98 -2.38
C ILE A 148 -3.39 11.26 -2.76
N GLU A 149 -2.64 11.85 -1.83
CA GLU A 149 -1.89 13.09 -2.04
C GLU A 149 -0.77 12.94 -3.07
N GLU A 150 -0.08 11.79 -3.06
CA GLU A 150 0.98 11.46 -4.01
C GLU A 150 0.44 10.93 -5.35
N GLY A 151 -0.89 10.90 -5.53
CA GLY A 151 -1.53 10.38 -6.73
C GLY A 151 -1.44 8.85 -6.88
N GLY A 152 -1.19 8.12 -5.79
CA GLY A 152 -1.07 6.67 -5.78
C GLY A 152 -2.39 5.92 -6.00
N ALA A 153 -3.54 6.57 -5.81
CA ALA A 153 -4.86 6.07 -6.17
C ALA A 153 -5.81 7.21 -6.55
N SER A 154 -6.76 6.92 -7.45
CA SER A 154 -7.95 7.77 -7.64
C SER A 154 -8.95 7.53 -6.52
N TYR A 155 -9.47 8.58 -5.89
CA TYR A 155 -10.36 8.48 -4.72
C TYR A 155 -11.74 9.09 -4.98
N THR A 156 -12.80 8.40 -4.58
CA THR A 156 -14.19 8.89 -4.62
C THR A 156 -14.87 8.67 -3.28
N ALA A 157 -15.16 9.74 -2.55
CA ALA A 157 -15.99 9.72 -1.36
C ALA A 157 -17.46 9.98 -1.71
N ILE A 158 -18.35 9.15 -1.19
CA ILE A 158 -19.78 9.39 -1.18
C ILE A 158 -20.15 9.65 0.28
N LEU A 159 -20.63 10.86 0.55
CA LEU A 159 -21.00 11.31 1.89
C LEU A 159 -22.52 11.35 2.02
N TRP A 160 -23.03 10.90 3.15
CA TRP A 160 -24.39 11.24 3.51
C TRP A 160 -24.45 12.72 3.91
N GLU A 161 -25.51 13.43 3.50
CA GLU A 161 -25.73 14.85 3.86
C GLU A 161 -25.60 15.10 5.37
N ALA A 162 -26.04 14.15 6.19
CA ALA A 162 -25.92 14.23 7.65
C ALA A 162 -24.47 14.42 8.14
N VAL A 163 -23.47 13.90 7.42
CA VAL A 163 -22.05 14.10 7.76
C VAL A 163 -21.67 15.58 7.72
N VAL A 164 -22.26 16.34 6.79
CA VAL A 164 -21.99 17.78 6.60
C VAL A 164 -22.91 18.63 7.48
N ALA A 165 -24.18 18.24 7.61
CA ALA A 165 -25.19 19.00 8.34
C ALA A 165 -25.13 18.81 9.87
N HIS A 166 -24.65 17.65 10.32
CA HIS A 166 -24.66 17.23 11.72
C HIS A 166 -23.28 16.67 12.10
N PRO A 167 -22.29 17.56 12.35
CA PRO A 167 -20.91 17.13 12.58
C PRO A 167 -20.80 16.27 13.83
N LEU A 168 -20.04 15.18 13.71
CA LEU A 168 -19.76 14.27 14.83
C LEU A 168 -18.80 14.89 15.85
N VAL A 169 -17.88 15.72 15.37
CA VAL A 169 -16.90 16.48 16.17
C VAL A 169 -17.38 17.91 16.38
N SER A 170 -16.64 18.71 17.14
CA SER A 170 -16.98 20.13 17.32
C SER A 170 -17.07 20.88 15.98
N VAL A 171 -17.91 21.91 15.93
CA VAL A 171 -18.14 22.69 14.71
C VAL A 171 -16.86 23.39 14.25
N GLU A 172 -16.01 23.78 15.19
CA GLU A 172 -14.70 24.37 14.91
C GLU A 172 -13.80 23.38 14.18
N ILE A 173 -13.66 22.15 14.66
CA ILE A 173 -12.83 21.10 14.04
C ILE A 173 -13.42 20.65 12.70
N HIS A 174 -14.76 20.63 12.58
CA HIS A 174 -15.42 20.18 11.35
C HIS A 174 -15.28 21.17 10.17
N ARG A 175 -15.02 22.45 10.45
CA ARG A 175 -14.91 23.49 9.42
C ARG A 175 -13.50 23.66 8.85
N GLU A 176 -12.50 23.15 9.55
CA GLU A 176 -11.09 23.12 9.13
C GLU A 176 -10.86 22.08 8.03
#